data_AF-A0A1J4JYM3-F1
#
_entry.id   AF-A0A1J4JYM3-F1
#
_cell.length_a   1.000
_cell.length_b   1.000
_cell.length_c   1.000
_cell.angle_alpha   90.00
_cell.angle_beta   90.00
_cell.angle_gamma   90.00
#
_symmetry.space_group_name_H-M   'P 1'
#
loop_
_entity.id
_entity.type
_entity.pdbx_description
1 polymer ?
#
loop_
_entity_poly.entity_id
_entity_poly.type
_entity_poly.pdbx_seq_one_letter_code
_entity_poly.pdbx_strand_id
1 'polypeptide(L)'
;MINEKVKILNVHKKMNLGFEDLNKTGIKGVVTFWLRCLLFLLTLSLSAFSFYWMAITATKIWTRSINSSLLVANLFLALITLASFAFLLLSRLNIKIVYSVQFTHHVFVVLSFIGQVICCILMSLSTPSSSETYHNSITDFCSRYPSDPVVTNFIASHNTEFAIISYVASRSTDLYPSIAAFFGIWFASTVIYIACSSAITDRPEQSPLLNDQQQNVDSPISLHKEDNENRQNVHENLLPSDGQSESYGSQPVMQQHLKTKDEAQNSPANSPQAINNSQSPGGYAKIADPPYNPAEEEEYEYEEEEEIY
;
A
#
# COMPACT_ATOMS: atom_id res chain seq x y z
N MET A 1 -23.37 13.15 31.08
CA MET A 1 -24.15 13.20 29.83
C MET A 1 -23.89 14.44 28.97
N ILE A 2 -23.80 15.66 29.54
CA ILE A 2 -23.54 16.91 28.75
C ILE A 2 -22.14 16.90 28.09
N ASN A 3 -21.11 16.40 28.78
CA ASN A 3 -19.75 16.30 28.25
C ASN A 3 -19.60 15.36 27.04
N GLU A 4 -20.46 14.34 26.91
CA GLU A 4 -20.42 13.44 25.74
C GLU A 4 -21.01 14.11 24.50
N LYS A 5 -22.15 14.81 24.64
CA LYS A 5 -22.78 15.51 23.51
C LYS A 5 -21.87 16.59 22.93
N VAL A 6 -21.15 17.33 23.78
CA VAL A 6 -20.16 18.34 23.35
C VAL A 6 -19.00 17.70 22.60
N LYS A 7 -18.54 16.51 23.03
CA LYS A 7 -17.49 15.76 22.33
C LYS A 7 -17.93 15.31 20.93
N ILE A 8 -19.13 14.76 20.80
CA ILE A 8 -19.67 14.28 19.52
C ILE A 8 -19.87 15.45 18.54
N LEU A 9 -20.40 16.58 18.99
CA LEU A 9 -20.57 17.79 18.15
C LEU A 9 -19.23 18.33 17.62
N ASN A 10 -18.19 18.30 18.45
CA ASN A 10 -16.85 18.73 18.04
C ASN A 10 -16.21 17.82 16.99
N VAL A 11 -16.45 16.51 17.05
CA VAL A 11 -15.97 15.56 16.02
C VAL A 11 -16.66 15.82 14.69
N HIS A 12 -17.98 16.01 14.69
CA HIS A 12 -18.74 16.26 13.46
C HIS A 12 -18.33 17.58 12.79
N LYS A 13 -18.13 18.65 13.58
CA LYS A 13 -17.63 19.94 13.08
C LYS A 13 -16.24 19.79 12.44
N LYS A 14 -15.32 19.04 13.06
CA LYS A 14 -13.97 18.80 12.50
C LYS A 14 -13.99 18.08 11.14
N MET A 15 -14.89 17.12 10.94
CA MET A 15 -15.02 16.42 9.66
C MET A 15 -15.48 17.33 8.52
N ASN A 16 -16.44 18.21 8.80
CA ASN A 16 -16.99 19.12 7.79
C ASN A 16 -15.99 20.23 7.38
N LEU A 17 -15.22 20.75 8.34
CA LEU A 17 -14.14 21.71 8.05
C LEU A 17 -13.11 21.14 7.06
N GLY A 18 -12.77 19.86 7.19
CA GLY A 18 -11.83 19.22 6.28
C GLY A 18 -12.34 19.10 4.84
N PHE A 19 -13.65 19.12 4.60
CA PHE A 19 -14.22 19.12 3.25
C PHE A 19 -14.29 20.54 2.67
N GLU A 20 -14.71 21.53 3.47
CA GLU A 20 -14.79 22.93 3.04
C GLU A 20 -13.42 23.50 2.63
N ASP A 21 -12.35 23.19 3.39
CA ASP A 21 -11.00 23.64 3.06
C ASP A 21 -10.44 22.98 1.79
N LEU A 22 -10.80 21.72 1.54
CA LEU A 22 -10.46 21.04 0.28
C LEU A 22 -11.27 21.62 -0.90
N ASN A 23 -12.54 21.98 -0.69
CA ASN A 23 -13.39 22.56 -1.74
C ASN A 23 -12.87 23.92 -2.23
N LYS A 24 -12.24 24.71 -1.35
CA LYS A 24 -11.53 25.96 -1.72
C LYS A 24 -10.37 25.73 -2.70
N THR A 25 -9.85 24.50 -2.76
CA THR A 25 -8.76 24.11 -3.67
C THR A 25 -9.30 23.72 -5.07
N GLY A 26 -10.61 23.79 -5.27
CA GLY A 26 -11.29 23.46 -6.52
C GLY A 26 -11.38 21.95 -6.80
N ILE A 27 -11.45 21.59 -8.08
CA ILE A 27 -11.64 20.20 -8.54
C ILE A 27 -10.56 19.26 -7.96
N LYS A 28 -9.30 19.73 -7.84
CA LYS A 28 -8.19 18.96 -7.29
C LYS A 28 -8.44 18.52 -5.83
N GLY A 29 -9.04 19.38 -5.03
CA GLY A 29 -9.38 19.09 -3.64
C GLY A 29 -10.51 18.06 -3.52
N VAL A 30 -11.54 18.18 -4.36
CA VAL A 30 -12.65 17.22 -4.43
C VAL A 30 -12.15 15.83 -4.83
N VAL A 31 -11.32 15.74 -5.88
CA VAL A 31 -10.72 14.46 -6.31
C VAL A 31 -9.87 13.85 -5.21
N THR A 32 -9.02 14.64 -4.56
CA THR A 32 -8.16 14.16 -3.45
C THR A 32 -8.99 13.64 -2.28
N PHE A 33 -10.12 14.28 -1.96
CA PHE A 33 -11.03 13.83 -0.91
C PHE A 33 -11.64 12.46 -1.22
N TRP A 34 -12.22 12.29 -2.41
CA TRP A 34 -12.81 11.00 -2.82
C TRP A 34 -11.76 9.89 -2.90
N LEU A 35 -10.56 10.22 -3.38
CA LEU A 35 -9.46 9.27 -3.48
C LEU A 35 -8.98 8.80 -2.10
N ARG A 36 -8.98 9.68 -1.10
CA ARG A 36 -8.70 9.29 0.30
C ARG A 36 -9.76 8.35 0.84
N CYS A 37 -11.04 8.64 0.60
CA CYS A 37 -12.13 7.73 0.98
C CYS A 37 -12.00 6.36 0.29
N LEU A 38 -11.66 6.35 -0.99
CA LEU A 38 -11.43 5.12 -1.75
C LEU A 38 -10.25 4.32 -1.20
N LEU A 39 -9.11 4.95 -0.92
CA LEU A 39 -7.94 4.30 -0.32
C LEU A 39 -8.24 3.74 1.08
N PHE A 40 -9.08 4.43 1.86
CA PHE A 40 -9.55 3.97 3.15
C PHE A 40 -10.38 2.69 3.03
N LEU A 41 -11.36 2.67 2.12
CA LEU A 41 -12.17 1.48 1.84
C LEU A 41 -11.31 0.33 1.30
N LEU A 42 -10.39 0.62 0.38
CA LEU A 42 -9.50 -0.39 -0.21
C LEU A 42 -8.59 -1.05 0.83
N THR A 43 -7.95 -0.28 1.70
CA THR A 43 -7.07 -0.84 2.74
C THR A 43 -7.84 -1.70 3.73
N LEU A 44 -9.07 -1.31 4.09
CA LEU A 44 -9.93 -2.11 4.97
C LEU A 44 -10.41 -3.39 4.28
N SER A 45 -10.92 -3.30 3.05
CA SER A 45 -11.37 -4.46 2.27
C SER A 45 -10.23 -5.45 2.01
N LEU A 46 -9.02 -4.96 1.71
CA LEU A 46 -7.86 -5.82 1.47
C LEU A 46 -7.40 -6.52 2.76
N SER A 47 -7.50 -5.86 3.91
CA SER A 47 -7.25 -6.49 5.21
C SER A 47 -8.27 -7.58 5.51
N ALA A 48 -9.56 -7.31 5.35
CA ALA A 48 -10.61 -8.31 5.55
C ALA A 48 -10.47 -9.51 4.60
N PHE A 49 -10.19 -9.24 3.33
CA PHE A 49 -9.91 -10.27 2.32
C PHE A 49 -8.70 -11.13 2.67
N SER A 50 -7.63 -10.50 3.19
CA SER A 50 -6.43 -11.23 3.63
C SER A 50 -6.74 -12.16 4.81
N PHE A 51 -7.54 -11.71 5.79
CA PHE A 51 -7.98 -12.56 6.90
C PHE A 51 -8.86 -13.73 6.46
N TYR A 52 -9.78 -13.48 5.54
CA TYR A 52 -10.61 -14.53 4.93
C TYR A 52 -9.74 -15.61 4.28
N TRP A 53 -8.75 -15.22 3.47
CA TRP A 53 -7.85 -16.20 2.84
C TRP A 53 -6.92 -16.90 3.81
N MET A 54 -6.47 -16.22 4.87
CA MET A 54 -5.75 -16.89 5.95
C MET A 54 -6.60 -18.00 6.58
N ALA A 55 -7.89 -17.75 6.83
CA ALA A 55 -8.78 -18.75 7.41
C ALA A 55 -8.92 -19.99 6.51
N ILE A 56 -9.05 -19.78 5.19
CA ILE A 56 -9.16 -20.88 4.22
C ILE A 56 -7.85 -21.67 4.09
N THR A 57 -6.71 -21.00 4.16
CA THR A 57 -5.37 -21.60 3.95
C THR A 57 -4.77 -22.17 5.24
N ALA A 58 -5.35 -21.87 6.41
CA ALA A 58 -4.92 -22.38 7.71
C ALA A 58 -5.31 -23.84 7.98
N THR A 59 -5.80 -24.59 6.98
CA THR A 59 -6.10 -26.01 7.16
C THR A 59 -4.82 -26.80 7.51
N LYS A 60 -4.96 -27.78 8.42
CA LYS A 60 -3.82 -28.56 8.91
C LYS A 60 -3.08 -29.31 7.79
N ILE A 61 -3.82 -29.82 6.80
CA ILE A 61 -3.22 -30.51 5.67
C ILE A 61 -2.41 -29.55 4.80
N TRP A 62 -2.95 -28.34 4.53
CA TRP A 62 -2.27 -27.34 3.72
C TRP A 62 -0.96 -26.89 4.36
N THR A 63 -1.01 -26.48 5.62
CA THR A 63 0.17 -25.97 6.35
C THR A 63 1.28 -27.00 6.56
N ARG A 64 0.94 -28.30 6.59
CA ARG A 64 1.93 -29.40 6.71
C ARG A 64 2.52 -29.84 5.38
N SER A 65 1.73 -29.82 4.31
CA SER A 65 2.13 -30.30 2.98
C SER A 65 2.76 -29.19 2.13
N ILE A 66 2.16 -28.00 2.17
CA ILE A 66 2.56 -26.83 1.42
C ILE A 66 3.19 -25.87 2.41
N ASN A 67 4.41 -25.43 2.08
CA ASN A 67 5.13 -24.45 2.89
C ASN A 67 4.21 -23.26 3.23
N SER A 68 4.34 -22.68 4.43
CA SER A 68 3.42 -21.64 4.92
C SER A 68 3.57 -20.29 4.20
N SER A 69 4.18 -20.24 3.01
CA SER A 69 4.48 -19.03 2.25
C SER A 69 3.23 -18.22 1.92
N LEU A 70 2.16 -18.87 1.45
CA LEU A 70 0.92 -18.18 1.07
C LEU A 70 0.18 -17.62 2.30
N LEU A 71 0.17 -18.36 3.40
CA LEU A 71 -0.39 -17.91 4.67
C LEU A 71 0.40 -16.72 5.24
N VAL A 72 1.73 -16.83 5.27
CA VAL A 72 2.63 -15.78 5.76
C VAL A 72 2.50 -14.52 4.91
N ALA A 73 2.42 -14.64 3.60
CA ALA A 73 2.24 -13.49 2.71
C ALA A 73 0.91 -12.78 2.94
N ASN A 74 -0.20 -13.51 3.13
CA ASN A 74 -1.50 -12.91 3.50
C ASN A 74 -1.46 -12.25 4.88
N LEU A 75 -0.77 -12.85 5.87
CA LEU A 75 -0.59 -12.25 7.19
C LEU A 75 0.17 -10.92 7.10
N PHE A 76 1.29 -10.87 6.38
CA PHE A 76 2.02 -9.63 6.19
C PHE A 76 1.19 -8.58 5.43
N LEU A 77 0.41 -9.00 4.42
CA LEU A 77 -0.49 -8.10 3.72
C LEU A 77 -1.54 -7.52 4.68
N ALA A 78 -2.15 -8.33 5.55
CA ALA A 78 -3.12 -7.89 6.54
C ALA A 78 -2.51 -6.87 7.53
N LEU A 79 -1.31 -7.15 8.05
CA LEU A 79 -0.63 -6.25 8.99
C LEU A 79 -0.27 -4.91 8.34
N ILE A 80 0.26 -4.94 7.11
CA ILE A 80 0.66 -3.72 6.40
C ILE A 80 -0.56 -2.89 5.99
N THR A 81 -1.63 -3.53 5.51
CA THR A 81 -2.86 -2.81 5.15
C THR A 81 -3.53 -2.19 6.37
N LEU A 82 -3.55 -2.87 7.52
CA LEU A 82 -4.06 -2.33 8.77
C LEU A 82 -3.19 -1.18 9.31
N ALA A 83 -1.86 -1.29 9.22
CA ALA A 83 -0.96 -0.20 9.57
C ALA A 83 -1.16 1.01 8.65
N SER A 84 -1.23 0.77 7.34
CA SER A 84 -1.49 1.81 6.32
C SER A 84 -2.82 2.52 6.56
N PHE A 85 -3.87 1.75 6.88
CA PHE A 85 -5.17 2.24 7.30
C PHE A 85 -5.09 3.14 8.54
N ALA A 86 -4.37 2.71 9.58
CA ALA A 86 -4.20 3.48 10.80
C ALA A 86 -3.49 4.82 10.51
N PHE A 87 -2.44 4.83 9.69
CA PHE A 87 -1.75 6.07 9.30
C PHE A 87 -2.63 7.00 8.45
N LEU A 88 -3.47 6.47 7.55
CA LEU A 88 -4.47 7.26 6.84
C LEU A 88 -5.50 7.88 7.79
N LEU A 89 -5.99 7.12 8.76
CA LEU A 89 -6.95 7.59 9.75
C LEU A 89 -6.35 8.71 10.61
N LEU A 90 -5.11 8.52 11.07
CA LEU A 90 -4.37 9.52 11.85
C LEU A 90 -4.14 10.80 11.06
N SER A 91 -3.75 10.68 9.79
CA SER A 91 -3.64 11.80 8.85
C SER A 91 -4.97 12.54 8.71
N ARG A 92 -6.09 11.82 8.62
CA ARG A 92 -7.43 12.41 8.48
C ARG A 92 -7.90 13.13 9.74
N LEU A 93 -7.65 12.56 10.92
CA LEU A 93 -8.01 13.17 12.21
C LEU A 93 -7.14 14.39 12.56
N ASN A 94 -6.10 14.65 11.77
CA ASN A 94 -5.13 15.72 11.98
C ASN A 94 -4.53 15.65 13.39
N ILE A 95 -4.37 14.43 13.90
CA ILE A 95 -3.75 14.17 15.20
C ILE A 95 -2.25 14.22 14.95
N LYS A 96 -1.62 15.26 15.50
CA LYS A 96 -0.16 15.43 15.43
C LYS A 96 0.50 14.33 16.26
N ILE A 97 0.84 13.22 15.60
CA ILE A 97 1.67 12.17 16.20
C ILE A 97 3.12 12.49 15.86
N VAL A 98 3.86 12.84 16.91
CA VAL A 98 5.32 13.04 17.00
C VAL A 98 5.91 14.22 16.22
N TYR A 99 5.74 14.36 14.89
CA TYR A 99 6.49 15.36 14.10
C TYR A 99 5.66 16.28 13.18
N SER A 100 4.88 15.74 12.24
CA SER A 100 4.13 16.54 11.25
C SER A 100 3.11 15.69 10.49
N VAL A 101 2.03 16.31 9.99
CA VAL A 101 1.05 15.66 9.10
C VAL A 101 1.73 15.16 7.83
N GLN A 102 2.72 15.88 7.31
CA GLN A 102 3.46 15.45 6.13
C GLN A 102 4.22 14.14 6.36
N PHE A 103 4.77 13.92 7.56
CA PHE A 103 5.44 12.67 7.91
C PHE A 103 4.48 11.48 7.83
N THR A 104 3.26 11.62 8.37
CA THR A 104 2.26 10.54 8.31
C THR A 104 1.87 10.17 6.87
N HIS A 105 1.86 11.14 5.95
CA HIS A 105 1.65 10.87 4.52
C HIS A 105 2.79 10.07 3.89
N HIS A 106 4.04 10.41 4.20
CA HIS A 106 5.19 9.67 3.66
C HIS A 106 5.20 8.23 4.16
N VAL A 107 4.93 8.01 5.45
CA VAL A 107 4.84 6.65 6.02
C VAL A 107 3.72 5.85 5.37
N PHE A 108 2.55 6.46 5.15
CA PHE A 108 1.45 5.83 4.41
C PHE A 108 1.87 5.39 2.99
N VAL A 109 2.56 6.26 2.25
CA VAL A 109 3.02 5.96 0.88
C VAL A 109 4.00 4.80 0.89
N VAL A 110 4.97 4.79 1.81
CA VAL A 110 5.95 3.69 1.95
C VAL A 110 5.26 2.37 2.30
N LEU A 111 4.35 2.38 3.28
CA LEU A 111 3.59 1.17 3.65
C LEU A 111 2.72 0.66 2.48
N SER A 112 2.09 1.56 1.74
CA SER A 112 1.29 1.19 0.56
C SER A 112 2.15 0.56 -0.53
N PHE A 113 3.35 1.09 -0.76
CA PHE A 113 4.30 0.50 -1.71
C PHE A 113 4.75 -0.90 -1.27
N ILE A 114 5.10 -1.10 0.01
CA ILE A 114 5.46 -2.42 0.53
C ILE A 114 4.28 -3.39 0.38
N GLY A 115 3.06 -2.96 0.69
CA GLY A 115 1.86 -3.77 0.50
C GLY A 115 1.62 -4.17 -0.96
N GLN A 116 1.87 -3.28 -1.91
CA GLN A 116 1.81 -3.58 -3.36
C GLN A 116 2.86 -4.63 -3.77
N VAL A 117 4.07 -4.57 -3.22
CA VAL A 117 5.10 -5.60 -3.45
C VAL A 117 4.62 -6.97 -2.93
N ILE A 118 4.00 -7.01 -1.76
CA ILE A 118 3.43 -8.25 -1.21
C ILE A 118 2.29 -8.76 -2.10
N CYS A 119 1.43 -7.90 -2.65
CA CYS A 119 0.42 -8.31 -3.63
C CYS A 119 1.07 -8.97 -4.85
N CYS A 120 2.19 -8.44 -5.36
CA CYS A 120 2.92 -9.07 -6.47
C CYS A 120 3.45 -10.47 -6.10
N ILE A 121 3.97 -10.62 -4.88
CA ILE A 121 4.41 -11.92 -4.37
C ILE A 121 3.22 -12.89 -4.29
N LEU A 122 2.09 -12.46 -3.72
CA LEU A 122 0.89 -13.29 -3.65
C LEU A 122 0.37 -13.68 -5.04
N MET A 123 0.35 -12.76 -6.01
CA MET A 123 0.00 -13.07 -7.39
C MET A 123 0.95 -14.14 -7.97
N SER A 124 2.27 -14.04 -7.73
CA SER A 124 3.22 -15.05 -8.21
C SER A 124 2.97 -16.44 -7.58
N LEU A 125 2.61 -16.48 -6.29
CA LEU A 125 2.28 -17.71 -5.55
C LEU A 125 0.92 -18.31 -5.93
N SER A 126 0.06 -17.54 -6.60
CA SER A 126 -1.30 -17.90 -7.01
C SER A 126 -1.39 -18.30 -8.48
N THR A 127 -0.25 -18.49 -9.15
CA THR A 127 -0.19 -18.88 -10.56
C THR A 127 -0.56 -20.36 -10.77
N PRO A 128 -1.06 -20.75 -11.95
CA PRO A 128 -1.35 -22.15 -12.27
C PRO A 128 -0.15 -23.09 -12.08
N SER A 129 1.07 -22.63 -12.41
CA SER A 129 2.30 -23.39 -12.20
C SER A 129 2.61 -23.63 -10.71
N SER A 130 2.33 -22.64 -9.86
CA SER A 130 2.45 -22.82 -8.40
C SER A 130 1.40 -23.80 -7.88
N SER A 131 0.18 -23.74 -8.41
CA SER A 131 -0.91 -24.68 -8.08
C SER A 131 -0.53 -26.14 -8.39
N GLU A 132 0.10 -26.39 -9.52
CA GLU A 132 0.60 -27.73 -9.86
C GLU A 132 1.67 -28.21 -8.87
N THR A 133 2.57 -27.31 -8.46
CA THR A 133 3.59 -27.61 -7.44
C THR A 133 2.95 -27.94 -6.08
N TYR A 134 1.89 -27.22 -5.71
CA TYR A 134 1.13 -27.47 -4.47
C TYR A 134 0.40 -28.81 -4.51
N HIS A 135 -0.22 -29.14 -5.65
CA HIS A 135 -0.85 -30.44 -5.88
C HIS A 135 0.15 -31.58 -5.68
N ASN A 136 1.31 -31.50 -6.35
CA ASN A 136 2.36 -32.52 -6.23
C ASN A 136 2.87 -32.64 -4.79
N SER A 137 2.98 -31.53 -4.07
CA SER A 137 3.41 -31.51 -2.66
C SER A 137 2.39 -32.18 -1.73
N ILE A 138 1.08 -31.94 -1.94
CA ILE A 138 0.02 -32.62 -1.19
C ILE A 138 0.04 -34.12 -1.47
N THR A 139 0.09 -34.52 -2.73
CA THR A 139 0.07 -35.93 -3.12
C THR A 139 1.29 -36.67 -2.57
N ASP A 140 2.48 -36.08 -2.67
CA ASP A 140 3.71 -36.62 -2.07
C ASP A 140 3.58 -36.74 -0.54
N PHE A 141 3.07 -35.69 0.14
CA PHE A 141 2.85 -35.72 1.58
C PHE A 141 1.87 -36.83 2.01
N CYS A 142 0.75 -36.98 1.32
CA CYS A 142 -0.22 -38.04 1.57
C CYS A 142 0.37 -39.44 1.38
N SER A 143 1.24 -39.61 0.37
CA SER A 143 1.91 -40.90 0.12
C SER A 143 2.94 -41.27 1.19
N ARG A 144 3.63 -40.28 1.78
CA ARG A 144 4.66 -40.49 2.81
C ARG A 144 4.08 -40.74 4.20
N TYR A 145 2.89 -40.21 4.48
CA TYR A 145 2.27 -40.27 5.81
C TYR A 145 0.84 -40.83 5.77
N PRO A 146 0.60 -42.03 5.21
CA PRO A 146 -0.75 -42.57 5.01
C PRO A 146 -1.49 -42.86 6.33
N SER A 147 -0.76 -43.07 7.42
CA SER A 147 -1.31 -43.35 8.76
C SER A 147 -1.56 -42.09 9.60
N ASP A 148 -1.22 -40.89 9.12
CA ASP A 148 -1.55 -39.66 9.84
C ASP A 148 -3.07 -39.42 9.80
N PRO A 149 -3.76 -39.27 10.95
CA PRO A 149 -5.21 -39.07 10.98
C PRO A 149 -5.67 -37.85 10.17
N VAL A 150 -4.84 -36.82 10.02
CA VAL A 150 -5.14 -35.65 9.16
C VAL A 150 -5.18 -36.05 7.69
N VAL A 151 -4.22 -36.88 7.26
CA VAL A 151 -4.13 -37.40 5.89
C VAL A 151 -5.28 -38.38 5.62
N THR A 152 -5.56 -39.30 6.53
CA THR A 152 -6.66 -40.25 6.37
C THR A 152 -8.00 -39.54 6.22
N ASN A 153 -8.27 -38.52 7.03
CA ASN A 153 -9.50 -37.72 6.91
C ASN A 153 -9.53 -36.89 5.60
N PHE A 154 -8.38 -36.36 5.18
CA PHE A 154 -8.27 -35.64 3.91
C PHE A 154 -8.56 -36.55 2.70
N ILE A 155 -7.95 -37.74 2.64
CA ILE A 155 -8.18 -38.72 1.57
C ILE A 155 -9.64 -39.20 1.57
N ALA A 156 -10.23 -39.42 2.74
CA ALA A 156 -11.63 -39.81 2.85
C ALA A 156 -12.60 -38.74 2.32
N SER A 157 -12.28 -37.45 2.54
CA SER A 157 -13.09 -36.32 2.04
C SER A 157 -12.79 -35.94 0.58
N HIS A 158 -11.62 -36.29 0.05
CA HIS A 158 -11.17 -35.97 -1.31
C HIS A 158 -10.67 -37.26 -1.99
N ASN A 159 -11.60 -38.17 -2.26
CA ASN A 159 -11.32 -39.53 -2.73
C ASN A 159 -10.93 -39.63 -4.21
N THR A 160 -11.07 -38.55 -4.99
CA THR A 160 -10.69 -38.50 -6.41
C THR A 160 -9.55 -37.52 -6.64
N GLU A 161 -8.73 -37.78 -7.68
CA GLU A 161 -7.68 -36.85 -8.11
C GLU A 161 -8.26 -35.46 -8.44
N PHE A 162 -9.43 -35.43 -9.08
CA PHE A 162 -10.14 -34.18 -9.36
C PHE A 162 -10.50 -33.40 -8.09
N ALA A 163 -10.95 -34.07 -7.02
CA ALA A 163 -11.25 -33.42 -5.74
C ALA A 163 -10.00 -32.80 -5.12
N ILE A 164 -8.83 -33.46 -5.22
CA ILE A 164 -7.56 -32.92 -4.72
C ILE A 164 -7.12 -31.71 -5.56
N ILE A 165 -7.23 -31.79 -6.90
CA ILE A 165 -6.93 -30.66 -7.80
C ILE A 165 -7.84 -29.47 -7.48
N SER A 166 -9.14 -29.68 -7.32
CA SER A 166 -10.12 -28.64 -6.96
C SER A 166 -9.84 -28.06 -5.57
N TYR A 167 -9.47 -28.89 -4.60
CA TYR A 167 -9.05 -28.45 -3.26
C TYR A 167 -7.84 -27.50 -3.32
N VAL A 168 -6.89 -27.77 -4.21
CA VAL A 168 -5.71 -26.92 -4.40
C VAL A 168 -6.07 -25.64 -5.15
N ALA A 169 -6.77 -25.76 -6.28
CA ALA A 169 -7.18 -24.64 -7.12
C ALA A 169 -7.97 -23.58 -6.32
N SER A 170 -8.95 -24.04 -5.52
CA SER A 170 -9.75 -23.18 -4.63
C SER A 170 -8.93 -22.45 -3.57
N ARG A 171 -7.69 -22.84 -3.31
CA ARG A 171 -6.80 -22.23 -2.31
C ARG A 171 -5.62 -21.47 -2.91
N SER A 172 -5.38 -21.61 -4.20
CA SER A 172 -4.29 -20.93 -4.90
C SER A 172 -4.74 -20.15 -6.13
N THR A 173 -5.32 -20.79 -7.15
CA THR A 173 -5.60 -20.11 -8.42
C THR A 173 -6.75 -19.12 -8.30
N ASP A 174 -7.75 -19.43 -7.48
CA ASP A 174 -8.93 -18.58 -7.29
C ASP A 174 -8.60 -17.28 -6.55
N LEU A 175 -7.47 -17.25 -5.86
CA LEU A 175 -6.92 -16.06 -5.19
C LEU A 175 -6.42 -15.01 -6.21
N TYR A 176 -5.87 -15.45 -7.34
CA TYR A 176 -5.21 -14.59 -8.32
C TYR A 176 -6.08 -13.46 -8.87
N PRO A 177 -7.28 -13.71 -9.45
CA PRO A 177 -8.07 -12.66 -10.07
C PRO A 177 -8.49 -11.58 -9.05
N SER A 178 -8.84 -11.99 -7.83
CA SER A 178 -9.21 -11.05 -6.76
C SER A 178 -8.04 -10.18 -6.34
N ILE A 179 -6.85 -10.76 -6.11
CA ILE A 179 -5.65 -9.98 -5.76
C ILE A 179 -5.25 -9.05 -6.91
N ALA A 180 -5.30 -9.50 -8.16
CA ALA A 180 -4.97 -8.68 -9.32
C ALA A 180 -5.89 -7.46 -9.43
N ALA A 181 -7.20 -7.64 -9.19
CA ALA A 181 -8.17 -6.54 -9.17
C ALA A 181 -7.87 -5.53 -8.05
N PHE A 182 -7.66 -6.02 -6.81
CA PHE A 182 -7.31 -5.16 -5.69
C PHE A 182 -5.99 -4.42 -5.93
N PHE A 183 -4.97 -5.11 -6.45
CA PHE A 183 -3.68 -4.53 -6.79
C PHE A 183 -3.83 -3.40 -7.82
N GLY A 184 -4.54 -3.64 -8.92
CA GLY A 184 -4.71 -2.65 -9.98
C GLY A 184 -5.39 -1.38 -9.47
N ILE A 185 -6.51 -1.52 -8.76
CA ILE A 185 -7.26 -0.38 -8.21
C ILE A 185 -6.43 0.35 -7.15
N TRP A 186 -5.76 -0.38 -6.26
CA TRP A 186 -4.96 0.20 -5.19
C TRP A 186 -3.72 0.92 -5.72
N PHE A 187 -3.01 0.31 -6.68
CA PHE A 187 -1.86 0.91 -7.34
C PHE A 187 -2.24 2.21 -8.05
N ALA A 188 -3.26 2.16 -8.92
CA ALA A 188 -3.74 3.35 -9.64
C ALA A 188 -4.16 4.46 -8.66
N SER A 189 -4.90 4.10 -7.61
CA SER A 189 -5.35 5.07 -6.60
C SER A 189 -4.18 5.70 -5.85
N THR A 190 -3.16 4.92 -5.53
CA THR A 190 -1.96 5.41 -4.82
C THR A 190 -1.14 6.35 -5.72
N VAL A 191 -0.96 6.03 -7.00
CA VAL A 191 -0.24 6.88 -7.95
C VAL A 191 -0.96 8.21 -8.16
N ILE A 192 -2.27 8.19 -8.41
CA ILE A 192 -3.07 9.41 -8.54
C ILE A 192 -2.99 10.23 -7.24
N TYR A 193 -3.01 9.56 -6.09
CA TYR A 193 -2.96 10.21 -4.79
C TYR A 193 -1.65 10.96 -4.59
N ILE A 194 -0.52 10.32 -4.90
CA ILE A 194 0.81 10.94 -4.84
C ILE A 194 0.84 12.15 -5.78
N ALA A 195 0.43 11.99 -7.04
CA ALA A 195 0.44 13.07 -8.03
C ALA A 195 -0.41 14.29 -7.59
N CYS A 196 -1.60 14.06 -7.05
CA CYS A 196 -2.45 15.14 -6.52
C CYS A 196 -1.85 15.78 -5.26
N SER A 197 -1.24 14.99 -4.37
CA SER A 197 -0.68 15.49 -3.11
C SER A 197 0.57 16.36 -3.32
N SER A 198 1.45 15.98 -4.26
CA SER A 198 2.63 16.78 -4.61
C SER A 198 2.22 18.13 -5.20
N ALA A 199 1.22 18.14 -6.09
CA ALA A 199 0.74 19.37 -6.73
C ALA A 199 0.08 20.38 -5.78
N ILE A 200 -0.32 19.97 -4.57
CA ILE A 200 -0.88 20.86 -3.54
C ILE A 200 0.23 21.46 -2.68
N THR A 201 1.35 20.75 -2.51
CA THR A 201 2.47 21.17 -1.67
C THR A 201 3.27 22.32 -2.28
N ASP A 202 3.24 22.46 -3.61
CA ASP A 202 3.95 23.54 -4.34
C ASP A 202 3.24 24.90 -4.28
N ARG A 203 2.13 25.05 -3.56
CA ARG A 203 1.60 26.40 -3.29
C ARG A 203 2.48 27.03 -2.21
N PRO A 204 3.33 28.02 -2.55
CA PRO A 204 4.06 28.75 -1.52
C PRO A 204 3.02 29.29 -0.55
N GLU A 205 3.24 29.07 0.74
CA GLU A 205 2.46 29.68 1.81
C GLU A 205 2.51 31.19 1.61
N GLN A 206 1.58 31.74 0.82
CA GLN A 206 1.17 33.13 0.93
C GLN A 206 0.50 33.20 2.30
N SER A 207 1.34 33.36 3.32
CA SER A 207 0.96 33.59 4.71
C SER A 207 -0.03 34.76 4.72
N PRO A 208 -1.33 34.52 4.95
CA PRO A 208 -2.31 35.62 5.00
C PRO A 208 -2.19 36.42 6.31
N LEU A 209 -1.29 36.02 7.21
CA LEU A 209 -1.23 36.52 8.58
C LEU A 209 -0.47 37.84 8.78
N LEU A 210 -0.03 38.50 7.71
CA LEU A 210 0.60 39.83 7.81
C LEU A 210 -0.13 40.96 7.07
N ASN A 211 -1.25 40.67 6.38
CA ASN A 211 -1.95 41.70 5.58
C ASN A 211 -3.19 42.31 6.26
N ASP A 212 -3.72 41.73 7.33
CA ASP A 212 -4.90 42.25 8.04
C ASP A 212 -4.58 43.12 9.26
N GLN A 213 -3.31 43.37 9.59
CA GLN A 213 -2.95 44.25 10.72
C GLN A 213 -2.44 45.65 10.31
N GLN A 214 -2.45 45.99 9.02
CA GLN A 214 -1.93 47.29 8.54
C GLN A 214 -2.96 48.14 7.77
N GLN A 215 -4.26 47.89 7.98
CA GLN A 215 -5.31 48.65 7.31
C GLN A 215 -6.50 48.97 8.23
N ASN A 216 -6.29 49.71 9.33
CA ASN A 216 -7.22 50.76 9.81
C ASN A 216 -6.73 51.43 11.11
N VAL A 217 -5.76 52.35 11.02
CA VAL A 217 -5.63 53.43 12.02
C VAL A 217 -5.34 54.72 11.25
N ASP A 218 -6.33 55.18 10.50
CA ASP A 218 -6.37 56.57 10.06
C ASP A 218 -7.82 57.03 10.03
N SER A 219 -8.24 57.63 11.13
CA SER A 219 -9.24 58.70 11.14
C SER A 219 -9.14 59.52 12.43
N PRO A 220 -9.48 60.83 12.36
CA PRO A 220 -8.65 61.87 12.94
C PRO A 220 -9.39 62.75 13.97
N ILE A 221 -8.65 63.70 14.54
CA ILE A 221 -9.11 64.89 15.29
C ILE A 221 -9.57 64.63 16.73
N SER A 222 -8.68 64.94 17.69
CA SER A 222 -9.10 65.67 18.88
C SER A 222 -8.13 66.82 19.16
N LEU A 223 -8.70 68.01 19.12
CA LEU A 223 -8.11 69.30 19.35
C LEU A 223 -8.05 69.51 20.86
N HIS A 224 -6.87 69.40 21.48
CA HIS A 224 -6.64 70.11 22.74
C HIS A 224 -5.19 70.57 22.88
N LYS A 225 -5.09 71.89 22.79
CA LYS A 225 -4.00 72.77 23.20
C LYS A 225 -3.83 72.67 24.72
N GLU A 226 -2.62 72.42 25.21
CA GLU A 226 -2.11 73.10 26.42
C GLU A 226 -0.58 73.03 26.50
N ASP A 227 -0.04 74.20 26.82
CA ASP A 227 1.37 74.53 26.93
C ASP A 227 2.05 73.75 28.07
N ASN A 228 3.28 73.28 27.85
CA ASN A 228 4.28 73.43 28.90
C ASN A 228 5.70 73.41 28.35
N GLU A 229 6.37 74.54 28.56
CA GLU A 229 7.81 74.70 28.42
C GLU A 229 8.57 73.75 29.36
N ASN A 230 9.84 73.56 29.00
CA ASN A 230 10.95 73.40 29.93
C ASN A 230 11.33 71.96 30.32
N ARG A 231 12.26 71.37 29.55
CA ARG A 231 13.52 70.84 30.12
C ARG A 231 14.58 70.56 29.05
N GLN A 232 15.55 71.47 29.01
CA GLN A 232 16.95 71.20 28.72
C GLN A 232 17.48 70.03 29.58
N ASN A 233 18.14 69.04 28.98
CA ASN A 233 19.61 68.84 29.09
C ASN A 233 20.03 67.40 28.76
N VAL A 234 20.93 67.32 27.77
CA VAL A 234 22.23 66.61 27.80
C VAL A 234 22.23 65.13 28.23
N HIS A 235 22.46 64.22 27.27
CA HIS A 235 23.71 63.46 27.29
C HIS A 235 24.13 62.94 25.90
N GLU A 236 25.31 63.42 25.52
CA GLU A 236 26.19 62.99 24.44
C GLU A 236 26.91 61.68 24.83
N ASN A 237 27.07 60.75 23.88
CA ASN A 237 28.19 59.79 23.74
C ASN A 237 27.92 58.92 22.48
N LEU A 238 28.51 59.18 21.32
CA LEU A 238 29.86 58.76 20.86
C LEU A 238 30.16 57.27 21.09
N LEU A 239 29.97 56.43 20.07
CA LEU A 239 31.08 55.96 19.19
C LEU A 239 30.58 55.10 18.01
N PRO A 240 31.24 55.18 16.84
CA PRO A 240 31.04 54.28 15.71
C PRO A 240 31.98 53.07 15.79
N SER A 241 31.58 51.93 15.24
CA SER A 241 32.48 50.79 15.00
C SER A 241 32.35 50.35 13.56
N ASP A 242 33.16 50.96 12.69
CA ASP A 242 33.63 50.37 11.44
C ASP A 242 34.68 49.29 11.76
N GLY A 243 34.66 48.18 11.03
CA GLY A 243 35.79 47.25 11.05
C GLY A 243 35.57 45.89 10.43
N GLN A 244 36.10 45.75 9.21
CA GLN A 244 36.74 44.57 8.64
C GLN A 244 35.94 43.57 7.80
N SER A 245 36.07 43.83 6.50
CA SER A 245 36.23 42.92 5.37
C SER A 245 37.20 41.75 5.59
N GLU A 246 36.81 40.53 5.21
CA GLU A 246 37.63 39.48 4.57
C GLU A 246 36.69 38.72 3.60
N SER A 247 36.83 38.72 2.27
CA SER A 247 37.94 38.31 1.39
C SER A 247 38.08 36.78 1.22
N TYR A 248 37.65 36.31 0.04
CA TYR A 248 38.06 35.14 -0.74
C TYR A 248 38.02 33.71 -0.14
N GLY A 249 37.37 32.82 -0.89
CA GLY A 249 37.48 31.36 -0.72
C GLY A 249 36.75 30.57 -1.80
N SER A 250 37.26 30.62 -3.03
CA SER A 250 36.82 29.80 -4.17
C SER A 250 37.22 28.32 -4.02
N GLN A 251 36.26 27.41 -4.26
CA GLN A 251 36.38 26.06 -4.87
C GLN A 251 37.20 24.96 -4.14
N PRO A 252 37.00 23.63 -4.41
CA PRO A 252 36.56 23.04 -5.68
C PRO A 252 35.49 21.94 -5.65
N VAL A 253 34.94 21.78 -6.86
CA VAL A 253 34.23 20.65 -7.42
C VAL A 253 35.13 19.40 -7.38
N MET A 254 34.66 18.31 -6.78
CA MET A 254 35.22 16.97 -7.00
C MET A 254 34.32 16.22 -7.98
N GLN A 255 34.73 16.22 -9.25
CA GLN A 255 34.33 15.21 -10.22
C GLN A 255 35.04 13.90 -9.87
N GLN A 256 34.28 12.86 -9.48
CA GLN A 256 34.80 11.50 -9.54
C GLN A 256 34.54 10.93 -10.93
N HIS A 257 35.61 11.02 -11.72
CA HIS A 257 35.82 10.33 -12.97
C HIS A 257 36.32 8.92 -12.62
N LEU A 258 35.45 7.90 -12.62
CA LEU A 258 35.92 6.51 -12.57
C LEU A 258 36.02 5.98 -14.00
N LYS A 259 37.26 5.92 -14.46
CA LYS A 259 37.70 5.40 -15.75
C LYS A 259 37.81 3.88 -15.65
N THR A 260 37.24 3.23 -16.66
CA THR A 260 37.49 1.88 -17.15
C THR A 260 38.92 1.40 -16.91
N LYS A 261 39.06 0.18 -16.39
CA LYS A 261 40.28 -0.61 -16.53
C LYS A 261 39.90 -1.96 -17.12
N ASP A 262 40.11 -2.05 -18.43
CA ASP A 262 40.25 -3.30 -19.15
C ASP A 262 41.49 -4.03 -18.61
N GLU A 263 41.30 -5.26 -18.13
CA GLU A 263 42.34 -6.27 -18.10
C GLU A 263 41.82 -7.50 -18.85
N ALA A 264 42.21 -7.56 -20.12
CA ALA A 264 42.21 -8.75 -20.93
C ALA A 264 43.58 -9.43 -20.82
N GLN A 265 43.59 -10.70 -20.42
CA GLN A 265 44.62 -11.70 -20.75
C GLN A 265 43.95 -13.07 -20.58
N ASN A 266 43.61 -13.75 -21.70
CA ASN A 266 44.37 -14.86 -22.31
C ASN A 266 44.53 -16.04 -21.33
N SER A 267 44.07 -17.27 -21.56
CA SER A 267 43.84 -18.12 -22.76
C SER A 267 43.27 -19.49 -22.24
N PRO A 268 43.18 -20.59 -23.02
CA PRO A 268 42.65 -20.80 -24.36
C PRO A 268 41.55 -21.90 -24.42
N ALA A 269 40.90 -21.95 -25.59
CA ALA A 269 40.33 -23.09 -26.30
C ALA A 269 40.20 -24.45 -25.58
N ASN A 270 38.95 -24.92 -25.44
CA ASN A 270 38.56 -26.31 -25.71
C ASN A 270 37.05 -26.39 -26.02
N SER A 271 36.72 -26.31 -27.30
CA SER A 271 35.64 -27.09 -27.93
C SER A 271 36.38 -28.08 -28.85
N PRO A 272 35.89 -29.31 -29.12
CA PRO A 272 34.47 -29.60 -29.36
C PRO A 272 33.98 -30.97 -28.82
N GLN A 273 32.67 -31.13 -28.65
CA GLN A 273 31.98 -32.32 -29.17
C GLN A 273 30.47 -32.10 -29.23
N ALA A 274 29.99 -32.02 -30.48
CA ALA A 274 28.61 -32.29 -30.83
C ALA A 274 28.32 -33.77 -30.55
N ILE A 275 27.24 -34.04 -29.82
CA ILE A 275 26.57 -35.33 -29.84
C ILE A 275 25.14 -35.10 -30.35
N ASN A 276 24.92 -35.74 -31.49
CA ASN A 276 23.68 -35.96 -32.19
C ASN A 276 22.63 -36.71 -31.36
N ASN A 277 21.37 -36.48 -31.74
CA ASN A 277 20.25 -37.40 -31.67
C ASN A 277 19.66 -37.75 -30.30
N SER A 278 18.53 -37.11 -30.01
CA SER A 278 17.37 -37.84 -29.50
C SER A 278 16.11 -37.36 -30.21
N GLN A 279 15.69 -38.14 -31.21
CA GLN A 279 14.33 -38.16 -31.71
C GLN A 279 13.36 -38.28 -30.53
N SER A 280 12.39 -37.36 -30.45
CA SER A 280 11.15 -37.61 -29.72
C SER A 280 10.02 -37.69 -30.74
N PRO A 281 9.49 -38.89 -31.04
CA PRO A 281 8.20 -39.03 -31.68
C PRO A 281 7.13 -39.02 -30.58
N GLY A 282 6.71 -37.83 -30.18
CA GLY A 282 5.61 -37.63 -29.23
C GLY A 282 4.45 -36.95 -29.94
N GLY A 283 3.73 -37.69 -30.78
CA GLY A 283 2.46 -37.23 -31.30
C GLY A 283 1.51 -36.97 -30.12
N TYR A 284 1.07 -35.73 -29.95
CA TYR A 284 -0.11 -35.44 -29.16
C TYR A 284 -1.29 -36.11 -29.88
N ALA A 285 -1.70 -37.26 -29.36
CA ALA A 285 -2.98 -37.83 -29.69
C ALA A 285 -4.03 -36.77 -29.36
N LYS A 286 -4.70 -36.30 -30.40
CA LYS A 286 -5.90 -35.47 -30.31
C LYS A 286 -6.89 -36.28 -29.47
N ILE A 287 -7.02 -35.94 -28.19
CA ILE A 287 -8.07 -36.47 -27.32
C ILE A 287 -9.36 -36.04 -28.00
N ALA A 288 -10.10 -37.00 -28.54
CA ALA A 288 -11.43 -36.77 -29.06
C ALA A 288 -12.28 -36.29 -27.87
N ASP A 289 -12.92 -35.13 -28.04
CA ASP A 289 -13.91 -34.67 -27.09
C ASP A 289 -14.92 -35.81 -26.86
N PRO A 290 -15.24 -36.16 -25.60
CA PRO A 290 -16.27 -37.13 -25.34
C PRO A 290 -17.58 -36.65 -26.00
N PRO A 291 -18.38 -37.56 -26.58
CA PRO A 291 -19.65 -37.18 -27.19
C PRO A 291 -20.50 -36.46 -26.14
N TYR A 292 -20.83 -35.20 -26.44
CA TYR A 292 -21.79 -34.42 -25.69
C TYR A 292 -23.09 -35.24 -25.57
N ASN A 293 -23.40 -35.69 -24.34
CA ASN A 293 -24.62 -36.41 -24.03
C ASN A 293 -25.62 -35.41 -23.39
N PRO A 294 -26.60 -34.90 -24.14
CA PRO A 294 -27.57 -33.92 -23.64
C PRO A 294 -28.64 -34.51 -22.70
N ALA A 295 -28.40 -35.67 -22.08
CA ALA A 295 -29.44 -36.44 -21.40
C ALA A 295 -29.36 -36.46 -19.86
N GLU A 296 -28.43 -35.74 -19.24
CA GLU A 296 -28.35 -35.60 -17.78
C GLU A 296 -28.38 -34.12 -17.39
N GLU A 297 -29.55 -33.49 -17.57
CA GLU A 297 -29.94 -32.36 -16.74
C GLU A 297 -30.29 -32.92 -15.35
N GLU A 298 -29.26 -33.12 -14.50
CA GLU A 298 -29.51 -33.32 -13.08
C GLU A 298 -29.99 -31.99 -12.50
N GLU A 299 -31.28 -31.97 -12.18
CA GLU A 299 -31.98 -30.91 -11.47
C GLU A 299 -31.42 -30.88 -10.04
N TYR A 300 -30.47 -29.98 -9.78
CA TYR A 300 -29.93 -29.76 -8.44
C TYR A 300 -31.01 -29.09 -7.58
N GLU A 301 -31.72 -29.90 -6.81
CA GLU A 301 -32.60 -29.47 -5.73
C GLU A 301 -31.73 -28.89 -4.61
N TYR A 302 -31.78 -27.58 -4.43
CA TYR A 302 -31.08 -26.89 -3.36
C TYR A 302 -31.78 -27.18 -2.04
N GLU A 303 -31.20 -28.04 -1.19
CA GLU A 303 -31.59 -28.14 0.21
C GLU A 303 -31.19 -26.84 0.93
N GLU A 304 -32.19 -26.07 1.33
CA GLU A 304 -32.10 -24.86 2.12
C GLU A 304 -31.75 -25.26 3.57
N GLU A 305 -30.50 -25.12 3.99
CA GLU A 305 -30.10 -25.30 5.39
C GLU A 305 -30.70 -24.16 6.24
N GLU A 306 -31.79 -24.46 6.95
CA GLU A 306 -32.34 -23.59 8.01
C GLU A 306 -31.34 -23.51 9.19
N GLU A 307 -30.65 -22.37 9.31
CA GLU A 307 -29.94 -22.00 10.54
C GLU A 307 -30.96 -21.73 11.67
N ILE A 308 -31.08 -22.69 12.59
CA ILE A 308 -31.79 -22.50 13.86
C ILE A 308 -30.88 -21.68 14.80
N TYR A 309 -31.33 -20.46 15.12
CA TYR A 309 -30.74 -19.54 16.10
C TYR A 309 -30.90 -20.02 17.55
#